data_AF-A0A4P7L1I3-F1
#
_entry.id   AF-A0A4P7L1I3-F1
#
_cell.length_a   1.000
_cell.length_b   1.000
_cell.length_c   1.000
_cell.angle_alpha   90.00
_cell.angle_beta   90.00
_cell.angle_gamma   90.00
#
_symmetry.space_group_name_H-M   'P 1'
#
loop_
_entity.id
_entity.type
_entity.pdbx_description
1 polymer ?
#
loop_
_entity_poly.entity_id
_entity_poly.type
_entity_poly.pdbx_seq_one_letter_code
_entity_poly.pdbx_strand_id
1 'polypeptide(L)'
;MTIMIKQRFDMPLSLKSVTESGEFSGYGSVFGVKDSFDDIVMRGAFETSLTHWRCKNSFPALLWQHRMDEPIGVYTEMWEDERGCSGLIKL
;
A
#
# COMPACT_ATOMS: atom_id res chain seq x y z
N MET A 1 -16.72 31.58 -15.51
CA MET A 1 -15.98 30.31 -15.30
C MET A 1 -15.98 30.04 -13.81
N THR A 2 -16.75 29.04 -13.36
CA THR A 2 -16.87 28.71 -11.93
C THR A 2 -15.64 27.94 -11.49
N ILE A 3 -14.88 28.51 -10.55
CA ILE A 3 -13.79 27.82 -9.89
C ILE A 3 -14.42 26.78 -8.95
N MET A 4 -14.37 25.50 -9.31
CA MET A 4 -14.73 24.43 -8.38
C MET A 4 -13.61 24.27 -7.37
N ILE A 5 -13.76 24.88 -6.20
CA ILE A 5 -12.87 24.62 -5.06
C ILE A 5 -13.08 23.14 -4.69
N LYS A 6 -12.06 22.30 -4.91
CA LYS A 6 -12.06 20.89 -4.49
C LYS A 6 -12.37 20.88 -3.00
N GLN A 7 -13.45 20.21 -2.58
CA GLN A 7 -13.81 20.16 -1.17
C GLN A 7 -12.64 19.62 -0.36
N ARG A 8 -12.26 20.34 0.68
CA ARG A 8 -11.19 19.94 1.60
C ARG A 8 -11.65 18.68 2.34
N PHE A 9 -10.91 17.59 2.16
CA PHE A 9 -11.18 16.32 2.83
C PHE A 9 -10.39 16.28 4.14
N ASP A 10 -10.99 16.76 5.22
CA ASP A 10 -10.43 16.66 6.56
C ASP A 10 -10.88 15.34 7.21
N MET A 11 -9.94 14.43 7.45
CA MET A 11 -10.17 13.19 8.19
C MET A 11 -9.20 13.14 9.38
N PRO A 12 -9.67 12.83 10.61
CA PRO A 12 -8.78 12.68 11.75
C PRO A 12 -7.80 11.53 11.50
N LEU A 13 -6.52 11.75 11.84
CA LEU A 13 -5.52 10.68 11.84
C LEU A 13 -5.94 9.64 12.89
N SER A 14 -6.36 8.46 12.42
CA SER A 14 -6.67 7.32 13.29
C SER A 14 -5.54 6.30 13.18
N LEU A 15 -4.74 6.21 14.24
CA LEU A 15 -3.71 5.18 14.39
C LEU A 15 -4.40 3.86 14.72
N LYS A 16 -4.40 2.92 13.75
CA LYS A 16 -5.07 1.62 13.90
C LYS A 16 -4.26 0.61 14.71
N SER A 17 -2.94 0.77 14.75
CA SER A 17 -2.03 -0.08 15.53
C SER A 17 -0.68 0.63 15.66
N VAL A 18 -0.12 0.64 16.87
CA VAL A 18 1.28 0.97 17.12
C VAL A 18 1.78 -0.12 18.06
N THR A 19 2.63 -1.00 17.54
CA THR A 19 3.36 -1.96 18.36
C THR A 19 4.69 -1.33 18.76
N GLU A 20 5.18 -1.61 19.96
CA GLU A 20 6.52 -1.18 20.37
C GLU A 20 7.62 -1.81 19.50
N SER A 21 7.30 -2.91 18.79
CA SER A 21 8.21 -3.60 17.87
C SER A 21 8.37 -2.90 16.51
N GLY A 22 7.63 -1.83 16.22
CA GLY A 22 7.69 -1.15 14.91
C GLY A 22 7.02 -1.94 13.78
N GLU A 23 6.15 -2.89 14.12
CA GLU A 23 5.48 -3.77 13.17
C GLU A 23 4.05 -3.31 12.92
N PHE A 24 3.66 -3.29 11.64
CA PHE A 24 2.31 -2.95 11.22
C PHE A 24 1.97 -3.61 9.89
N SER A 25 0.69 -3.51 9.52
CA SER A 25 0.16 -4.06 8.26
C SER A 25 -0.70 -3.03 7.55
N GLY A 26 -0.78 -3.11 6.23
CA GLY A 26 -1.65 -2.23 5.46
C GLY A 26 -1.91 -2.72 4.04
N TYR A 27 -3.02 -2.22 3.49
CA TYR A 27 -3.35 -2.40 2.09
C TYR A 27 -2.62 -1.35 1.24
N GLY A 28 -1.78 -1.80 0.32
CA GLY A 28 -1.16 -0.94 -0.69
C GLY A 28 -2.12 -0.60 -1.84
N SER A 29 -3.13 -1.45 -2.07
CA SER A 29 -4.20 -1.23 -3.02
C SER A 29 -5.43 -2.04 -2.62
N VAL A 30 -6.63 -1.54 -2.90
CA VAL A 30 -7.91 -2.24 -2.67
C VAL A 30 -8.62 -2.46 -4.00
N PHE A 31 -9.33 -3.58 -4.11
CA PHE A 31 -9.97 -3.99 -5.37
C PHE A 31 -11.34 -3.33 -5.57
N GLY A 32 -11.71 -3.14 -6.84
CA GLY A 32 -13.05 -2.68 -7.22
C GLY A 32 -13.37 -1.23 -6.86
N VAL A 33 -12.37 -0.45 -6.43
CA VAL A 33 -12.50 0.98 -6.14
C VAL A 33 -11.90 1.77 -7.30
N LYS A 34 -12.67 2.73 -7.82
CA LYS A 34 -12.21 3.67 -8.84
C LYS A 34 -11.32 4.74 -8.19
N ASP A 35 -10.09 4.85 -8.65
CA ASP A 35 -9.13 5.81 -8.11
C ASP A 35 -9.26 7.22 -8.74
N SER A 36 -8.37 8.14 -8.37
CA SER A 36 -8.39 9.53 -8.86
C SER A 36 -8.00 9.70 -10.32
N PHE A 37 -7.46 8.66 -10.96
CA PHE A 37 -7.07 8.61 -12.36
C PHE A 37 -8.02 7.74 -13.20
N ASP A 38 -9.18 7.39 -12.63
CA ASP A 38 -10.23 6.60 -13.24
C ASP A 38 -9.91 5.10 -13.45
N ASP A 39 -8.86 4.58 -12.83
CA ASP A 39 -8.49 3.16 -12.88
C ASP A 39 -9.19 2.33 -11.79
N ILE A 40 -9.41 1.05 -12.06
CA ILE A 40 -9.94 0.07 -11.10
C ILE A 40 -8.99 -1.14 -11.05
N VAL A 41 -8.44 -1.39 -9.87
CA VAL A 41 -7.61 -2.58 -9.65
C VAL A 41 -8.50 -3.81 -9.43
N MET A 42 -8.25 -4.86 -10.20
CA MET A 42 -8.99 -6.13 -10.16
C MET A 42 -8.24 -7.16 -9.30
N ARG A 43 -8.97 -8.15 -8.77
CA ARG A 43 -8.35 -9.34 -8.13
C ARG A 43 -7.41 -10.03 -9.12
N GLY A 44 -6.29 -10.56 -8.63
CA GLY A 44 -5.29 -11.20 -9.47
C GLY A 44 -4.30 -10.24 -10.13
N ALA A 45 -4.51 -8.92 -10.00
CA ALA A 45 -3.63 -7.92 -10.62
C ALA A 45 -2.18 -8.00 -10.11
N PHE A 46 -1.96 -8.44 -8.87
CA PHE A 46 -0.63 -8.55 -8.26
C PHE A 46 -0.07 -9.98 -8.22
N GLU A 47 -0.85 -11.01 -8.60
CA GLU A 47 -0.44 -12.43 -8.49
C GLU A 47 0.92 -12.72 -9.14
N THR A 48 1.13 -12.25 -10.37
CA THR A 48 2.38 -12.48 -11.11
C THR A 48 3.56 -11.81 -10.41
N SER A 49 3.40 -10.55 -9.99
CA SER A 49 4.45 -9.78 -9.31
C SER A 49 4.78 -10.37 -7.94
N LEU A 50 3.78 -10.73 -7.14
CA LEU A 50 3.96 -11.36 -5.83
C LEU A 50 4.67 -12.70 -5.96
N THR A 51 4.31 -13.51 -6.97
CA THR A 51 4.98 -14.76 -7.26
C THR A 51 6.46 -14.55 -7.61
N HIS A 52 6.75 -13.58 -8.47
CA HIS A 52 8.12 -13.22 -8.85
C HIS A 52 8.97 -12.80 -7.64
N TRP A 53 8.42 -11.99 -6.74
CA TRP A 53 9.11 -11.59 -5.50
C TRP A 53 9.33 -12.77 -4.54
N ARG A 54 8.33 -13.63 -4.36
CA ARG A 54 8.46 -14.87 -3.57
C ARG A 54 9.56 -15.77 -4.13
N CYS A 55 9.64 -15.96 -5.45
CA CYS A 55 10.71 -16.74 -6.09
C CYS A 55 12.11 -16.18 -5.84
N LYS A 56 12.23 -14.86 -5.64
CA LYS A 56 13.49 -14.19 -5.29
C LYS A 56 13.80 -14.20 -3.80
N ASN A 57 12.91 -14.73 -2.96
CA ASN A 57 12.99 -14.63 -1.50
C ASN A 57 13.27 -13.19 -1.04
N SER A 58 12.59 -12.22 -1.66
CA SER A 58 12.76 -10.79 -1.37
C SER A 58 11.46 -10.03 -1.66
N PHE A 59 11.43 -8.75 -1.30
CA PHE A 59 10.29 -7.86 -1.51
C PHE A 59 10.76 -6.51 -2.09
N PRO A 60 9.84 -5.71 -2.67
CA PRO A 60 10.14 -4.33 -3.04
C PRO A 60 10.66 -3.52 -1.86
N ALA A 61 11.44 -2.47 -2.14
CA ALA A 61 11.91 -1.55 -1.11
C ALA A 61 10.74 -0.74 -0.53
N LEU A 62 10.71 -0.60 0.80
CA LEU A 62 9.80 0.32 1.50
C LEU A 62 10.48 1.68 1.61
N LEU A 63 10.06 2.64 0.77
CA LEU A 63 10.69 3.94 0.63
C LEU A 63 9.89 5.06 1.31
N TRP A 64 10.58 6.07 1.82
CA TRP A 64 9.95 7.32 2.22
C TRP A 64 9.54 8.14 0.99
N GLN A 65 8.23 8.37 0.78
CA GLN A 65 7.70 9.25 -0.27
C GLN A 65 8.37 9.09 -1.67
N HIS A 66 8.60 7.86 -2.11
CA HIS A 66 9.29 7.54 -3.38
C HIS A 66 10.77 7.97 -3.48
N ARG A 67 11.42 8.34 -2.38
CA ARG A 67 12.85 8.63 -2.33
C ARG A 67 13.66 7.33 -2.28
N MET A 68 14.35 7.01 -3.37
CA MET A 68 15.09 5.74 -3.50
C MET A 68 16.32 5.65 -2.59
N ASP A 69 16.83 6.79 -2.11
CA ASP A 69 17.93 6.91 -1.15
C ASP A 69 17.47 6.78 0.32
N GLU A 70 16.16 6.70 0.58
CA GLU A 70 15.59 6.65 1.93
C GLU A 70 14.67 5.42 2.13
N PRO A 71 15.24 4.20 2.23
CA PRO A 71 14.50 3.05 2.72
C PRO A 71 14.20 3.20 4.22
N ILE A 72 12.97 2.89 4.64
CA ILE A 72 12.47 3.12 6.00
C ILE A 72 12.05 1.84 6.74
N GLY A 73 12.30 0.68 6.16
CA GLY A 73 11.93 -0.60 6.74
C GLY A 73 11.91 -1.71 5.69
N VAL A 74 11.32 -2.85 6.06
CA VAL A 74 11.23 -4.03 5.21
C VAL A 74 9.82 -4.63 5.24
N TYR A 75 9.40 -5.17 4.10
CA TYR A 75 8.27 -6.09 4.07
C TYR A 75 8.72 -7.46 4.57
N THR A 76 7.95 -8.06 5.46
CA THR A 76 8.15 -9.45 5.92
C THR A 76 7.25 -10.42 5.17
N GLU A 77 6.06 -9.96 4.78
CA GLU A 77 5.09 -10.73 3.99
C GLU A 77 4.30 -9.82 3.06
N MET A 78 3.86 -10.35 1.91
CA MET A 78 2.92 -9.69 1.00
C MET A 78 1.99 -10.72 0.33
N TRP A 79 0.70 -10.38 0.23
CA TRP A 79 -0.34 -11.25 -0.34
C TRP A 79 -1.52 -10.45 -0.90
N GLU A 80 -2.36 -11.12 -1.70
CA GLU A 80 -3.70 -10.64 -2.02
C GLU A 80 -4.73 -11.37 -1.15
N ASP A 81 -5.77 -10.67 -0.74
CA ASP A 81 -6.95 -11.22 -0.09
C ASP A 81 -8.24 -10.76 -0.79
N GLU A 82 -9.41 -11.00 -0.18
CA GLU A 82 -10.70 -10.60 -0.74
C GLU A 82 -10.90 -9.07 -0.82
N ARG A 83 -10.04 -8.27 -0.23
CA ARG A 83 -10.15 -6.81 -0.21
C ARG A 83 -9.12 -6.13 -1.09
N GLY A 84 -7.91 -6.64 -1.17
CA GLY A 84 -6.81 -5.95 -1.84
C GLY A 84 -5.47 -6.66 -1.75
N CYS A 85 -4.41 -5.93 -2.09
CA CYS A 85 -3.03 -6.33 -1.88
C CYS A 85 -2.53 -5.76 -0.55
N SER A 86 -2.12 -6.64 0.36
CA SER A 86 -1.72 -6.35 1.73
C SER A 86 -0.25 -6.74 1.96
N GLY A 87 0.39 -6.04 2.89
CA GLY A 87 1.74 -6.39 3.35
C GLY A 87 1.90 -6.23 4.86
N LEU A 88 2.75 -7.09 5.44
CA LEU A 88 3.32 -6.94 6.78
C LEU A 88 4.65 -6.20 6.67
N ILE A 89 4.86 -5.22 7.55
CA ILE A 89 5.99 -4.31 7.54
C ILE A 89 6.65 -4.29 8.91
N LYS A 90 7.98 -4.18 8.90
CA LYS A 90 8.81 -3.86 10.06
C LYS A 90 9.65 -2.63 9.74
N LEU A 91 9.52 -1.59 10.58
CA LEU A 91 10.38 -0.40 10.54
C LEU A 91 11.78 -0.71 11.10
#